data_AF-A0A2U3N045-F1
#
_entry.id   AF-A0A2U3N045-F1
#
_cell.length_a   1.000
_cell.length_b   1.000
_cell.length_c   1.000
_cell.angle_alpha   90.00
_cell.angle_beta   90.00
_cell.angle_gamma   90.00
#
_symmetry.space_group_name_H-M   'P 1'
#
loop_
_entity.id
_entity.type
_entity.pdbx_description
1 polymer ?
#
loop_
_entity_poly.entity_id
_entity_poly.type
_entity_poly.pdbx_seq_one_letter_code
_entity_poly.pdbx_strand_id
1 'polypeptide(L)' 'MKRFEMGQVVKLATNPDILFEIVDVNSLDNTYEIRMKVEQSFSLYYQNIAAEMLFLIES' A
#
# COMPACT_ATOMS: atom_id res chain seq x y z
N MET A 1 -8.76 12.77 6.85
CA MET A 1 -7.54 12.11 6.34
C MET A 1 -7.90 10.66 6.05
N LYS A 2 -7.58 10.15 4.85
CA LYS A 2 -7.70 8.71 4.58
C LYS A 2 -6.70 7.99 5.49
N ARG A 3 -7.18 7.01 6.24
CA ARG A 3 -6.35 6.11 7.03
C ARG A 3 -6.56 4.73 6.51
N PHE A 4 -5.46 4.00 6.38
CA PHE A 4 -5.47 2.62 5.98
C PHE A 4 -4.89 1.76 7.10
N GLU A 5 -5.18 0.47 7.03
CA GLU A 5 -4.77 -0.52 8.02
C GLU A 5 -3.90 -1.59 7.37
N MET A 6 -3.05 -2.22 8.16
CA MET A 6 -2.25 -3.35 7.70
C MET A 6 -3.15 -4.47 7.19
N GLY A 7 -2.72 -5.12 6.10
CA GLY A 7 -3.46 -6.16 5.40
C GLY A 7 -4.46 -5.66 4.35
N GLN A 8 -4.75 -4.35 4.31
CA GLN A 8 -5.65 -3.80 3.29
C GLN A 8 -5.01 -3.82 1.90
N VAL A 9 -5.83 -4.11 0.90
CA VAL A 9 -5.42 -4.09 -0.51
C VAL A 9 -5.70 -2.72 -1.12
N VAL A 10 -4.65 -2.12 -1.66
CA VAL A 10 -4.63 -0.77 -2.21
C VAL A 10 -4.05 -0.74 -3.61
N LYS A 11 -4.32 0.34 -4.34
CA LYS A 11 -3.66 0.70 -5.60
C LYS A 11 -2.93 2.02 -5.45
N LEU A 12 -1.87 2.19 -6.23
CA LEU A 12 -1.23 3.48 -6.42
C LEU A 12 -1.94 4.28 -7.50
N ALA A 13 -2.08 5.59 -7.28
CA ALA A 13 -2.60 6.54 -8.27
C ALA A 13 -1.87 6.45 -9.62
N THR A 14 -0.56 6.23 -9.57
CA THR A 14 0.32 6.17 -10.75
C THR A 14 0.27 4.82 -11.46
N ASN A 15 -0.17 3.76 -10.78
CA ASN A 15 -0.18 2.40 -11.31
C ASN A 15 -1.48 1.68 -10.90
N PRO A 16 -2.64 2.06 -11.48
CA PRO A 16 -3.95 1.53 -11.08
C PRO A 16 -4.18 0.06 -11.49
N ASP A 17 -3.29 -0.54 -12.27
CA ASP A 17 -3.40 -1.95 -12.67
C ASP A 17 -2.73 -2.90 -11.69
N ILE A 18 -1.95 -2.37 -10.75
CA ILE A 18 -1.19 -3.16 -9.78
C ILE A 18 -1.82 -3.06 -8.40
N LEU A 19 -2.07 -4.23 -7.80
CA LEU A 19 -2.55 -4.35 -6.42
C LEU A 19 -1.37 -4.49 -5.46
N PHE A 20 -1.47 -3.76 -4.35
CA PHE A 20 -0.52 -3.81 -3.25
C PHE A 20 -1.25 -4.12 -1.95
N GLU A 21 -0.55 -4.70 -0.99
CA GLU A 21 -1.03 -4.91 0.37
C GLU A 21 -0.26 -3.99 1.31
N ILE A 22 -0.96 -3.34 2.24
CA ILE A 22 -0.30 -2.55 3.28
C ILE A 22 0.34 -3.49 4.29
N VAL A 23 1.64 -3.34 4.49
CA VAL A 23 2.42 -4.19 5.41
C VAL A 23 2.96 -3.41 6.61
N ASP A 24 2.94 -2.08 6.58
CA ASP A 24 3.21 -1.24 7.75
C ASP A 24 2.51 0.12 7.64
N VAL A 25 2.20 0.73 8.78
CA VAL A 25 1.52 2.02 8.90
C VAL A 25 2.32 2.95 9.82
N ASN A 26 2.94 3.98 9.24
CA ASN A 26 3.60 5.02 10.02
C ASN A 26 2.60 6.13 10.35
N SER A 27 2.12 6.12 11.59
CA SER A 27 1.13 7.09 12.06
C SER A 27 1.70 8.49 12.35
N LEU A 28 3.03 8.64 12.46
CA LEU A 28 3.67 9.92 12.78
C LEU A 28 3.62 10.88 11.58
N ASP A 29 3.91 10.35 10.39
CA ASP A 29 3.98 11.12 9.14
C ASP A 29 2.89 10.73 8.12
N ASN A 30 2.00 9.80 8.49
CA ASN A 30 0.90 9.31 7.65
C ASN A 30 1.39 8.69 6.33
N THR A 31 2.49 7.94 6.41
CA THR A 31 3.04 7.14 5.31
C THR A 31 2.86 5.64 5.57
N TYR A 32 2.98 4.85 4.50
CA TYR A 32 2.69 3.43 4.49
C TYR A 32 3.82 2.66 3.82
N GLU A 33 4.06 1.45 4.30
CA GLU A 33 4.81 0.45 3.55
C GLU A 33 3.82 -0.48 2.84
N ILE A 34 4.03 -0.68 1.55
CA ILE A 34 3.17 -1.54 0.72
C ILE A 34 4.01 -2.62 0.03
N ARG A 35 3.38 -3.79 -0.17
CA ARG A 35 3.98 -4.96 -0.79
C ARG A 35 3.23 -5.36 -2.05
N MET A 36 3.95 -5.59 -3.13
CA MET A 36 3.45 -6.31 -4.31
C MET A 36 4.03 -7.73 -4.33
N LYS A 37 3.16 -8.73 -4.42
CA LYS A 37 3.57 -10.12 -4.67
C LYS A 37 3.76 -10.30 -6.18
N VAL A 38 4.96 -10.68 -6.61
CA VAL A 38 5.28 -10.93 -8.02
C VAL A 38 5.20 -12.43 -8.32
N GLU A 39 5.76 -13.25 -7.43
CA GLU A 39 5.72 -14.71 -7.51
C GLU A 39 5.64 -15.30 -6.09
N GLN A 40 5.44 -16.62 -5.95
CA GLN A 40 5.31 -17.29 -4.64
C GLN A 40 6.46 -16.99 -3.66
N SER A 41 7.66 -16.69 -4.18
CA SER A 41 8.87 -16.45 -3.39
C SER A 41 9.40 -15.02 -3.46
N PHE A 42 8.80 -14.16 -4.28
CA PHE A 42 9.33 -12.81 -4.54
C PHE A 42 8.28 -11.73 -4.30
N SER A 43 8.66 -10.78 -3.46
CA SER A 43 7.84 -9.62 -3.10
C SER A 43 8.67 -8.36 -3.19
N LEU A 44 8.08 -7.31 -3.76
CA LEU A 44 8.65 -5.97 -3.78
C LEU A 44 8.00 -5.12 -2.70
N TYR A 45 8.82 -4.43 -1.93
CA TYR A 45 8.41 -3.55 -0.85
C TYR A 45 8.68 -2.10 -1.23
N TYR A 46 7.72 -1.25 -0.91
CA TYR A 46 7.78 0.18 -1.19
C TYR A 46 7.45 0.92 0.10
N GLN A 47 8.37 1.79 0.53
CA GLN A 47 8.29 2.51 1.81
C GLN A 47 7.95 3.98 1.58
N ASN A 48 7.50 4.65 2.64
CA ASN A 48 7.21 6.09 2.67
C ASN A 48 6.14 6.51 1.64
N ILE A 49 5.18 5.64 1.37
CA ILE A 49 4.08 5.95 0.44
C ILE A 49 3.05 6.81 1.16
N ALA A 50 2.80 8.00 0.63
CA ALA A 50 1.83 8.92 1.23
C ALA A 50 0.38 8.44 1.02
N ALA A 51 -0.48 8.70 2.01
CA ALA A 51 -1.89 8.27 1.98
C ALA A 51 -2.65 8.75 0.73
N GLU A 52 -2.34 9.95 0.22
CA GLU A 52 -2.98 10.51 -0.97
C GLU A 52 -2.66 9.75 -2.26
N MET A 53 -1.58 8.98 -2.28
CA MET A 53 -1.20 8.15 -3.43
C MET A 53 -1.96 6.82 -3.45
N LEU A 54 -2.67 6.48 -2.38
CA LEU A 54 -3.31 5.18 -2.18
C LEU A 54 -4.83 5.24 -2.39
N PHE A 55 -5.34 4.19 -3.03
CA PHE A 55 -6.76 3.94 -3.21
C PHE A 55 -7.11 2.55 -2.68
N LEU A 56 -8.04 2.47 -1.72
CA LEU A 56 -8.55 1.21 -1.19
C LEU A 56 -9.39 0.50 -2.25
N ILE A 57 -9.22 -0.81 -2.40
CA ILE A 57 -9.92 -1.60 -3.43
C ILE A 57 -11.11 -2.36 -2.86
N GLU A 58 -11.01 -2.87 -1.64
CA GLU A 58 -12.11 -3.53 -0.94
C GLU A 58 -12.08 -3.15 0.55
N SER A 59 -13.27 -2.98 1.14
CA SER A 59 -13.49 -2.55 2.52
C SER A 59 -13.88 -3.74 3.40
#